data_AF-A0A197JJR3-F1
#
_entry.id   AF-A0A197JJR3-F1
#
_cell.length_a   1.000
_cell.length_b   1.000
_cell.length_c   1.000
_cell.angle_alpha   90.00
_cell.angle_beta   90.00
_cell.angle_gamma   90.00
#
_symmetry.space_group_name_H-M   'P 1'
#
loop_
_entity.id
_entity.type
_entity.pdbx_description
1 polymer ?
#
loop_
_entity_poly.entity_id
_entity_poly.type
_entity_poly.pdbx_seq_one_letter_code
_entity_poly.pdbx_strand_id
1 'polypeptide(L)'
;MFARSALTRPFAAASRACLFYTTEAAPATPQLLLRIKADVKDAMRSKDKERLAVVKGILSDLTYLEKSPQAPEKVTDSVIQVLIQKSIKRRQESVSNFVAAGRAEQAAQENKEIEMLKVYLPQAMTEQEIEEEVRRVVKEQGATGAKDMGKVMKELGGLDPARAPKKTVSDTVKRVLASL
;
A
#
# COMPACT_ATOMS: atom_id res chain seq x y z
N MET A 1 -12.27 -43.54 65.40
CA MET A 1 -12.82 -42.17 65.40
C MET A 1 -11.88 -41.30 64.59
N PHE A 2 -12.31 -40.83 63.41
CA PHE A 2 -12.15 -39.46 62.89
C PHE A 2 -12.74 -39.45 61.48
N ALA A 3 -13.94 -38.87 61.40
CA ALA A 3 -14.82 -38.88 60.25
C ALA A 3 -14.24 -38.05 59.10
N ARG A 4 -14.23 -38.62 57.89
CA ARG A 4 -14.06 -37.86 56.65
C ARG A 4 -15.34 -37.09 56.38
N SER A 5 -15.38 -35.83 56.78
CA SER A 5 -16.46 -34.91 56.43
C SER A 5 -16.38 -34.60 54.94
N ALA A 6 -17.37 -35.09 54.19
CA ALA A 6 -17.53 -34.83 52.77
C ALA A 6 -18.04 -33.39 52.57
N LEU A 7 -17.11 -32.46 52.31
CA LEU A 7 -17.45 -31.15 51.77
C LEU A 7 -17.70 -31.29 50.26
N THR A 8 -18.92 -31.70 49.90
CA THR A 8 -19.43 -31.53 48.54
C THR A 8 -19.62 -30.04 48.28
N ARG A 9 -18.67 -29.42 47.58
CA ARG A 9 -18.87 -28.08 47.03
C ARG A 9 -19.98 -28.16 45.99
N PRO A 10 -21.06 -27.36 46.08
CA PRO A 10 -22.05 -27.32 45.02
C PRO A 10 -21.36 -26.85 43.75
N PHE A 11 -21.48 -27.64 42.68
CA PHE A 11 -21.07 -27.25 41.34
C PHE A 11 -22.04 -26.15 40.91
N ALA A 12 -21.71 -24.90 41.20
CA ALA A 12 -22.44 -23.77 40.67
C ALA A 12 -22.38 -23.87 39.15
N ALA A 13 -23.52 -24.15 38.53
CA ALA A 13 -23.69 -24.12 37.10
C ALA A 13 -23.40 -22.69 36.63
N ALA A 14 -22.14 -22.42 36.28
CA ALA A 14 -21.79 -21.27 35.47
C ALA A 14 -22.49 -21.49 34.13
N SER A 15 -23.65 -20.86 34.00
CA SER A 15 -24.40 -20.73 32.77
C SER A 15 -23.40 -20.49 31.64
N ARG A 16 -23.46 -21.36 30.62
CA ARG A 16 -22.80 -21.16 29.34
C ARG A 16 -23.27 -19.81 28.80
N ALA A 17 -22.61 -18.74 29.21
CA ALA A 17 -22.56 -17.52 28.46
C ALA A 17 -21.88 -17.93 27.15
N CYS A 18 -22.71 -18.29 26.18
CA CYS A 18 -22.31 -18.29 24.80
C CYS A 18 -21.64 -16.94 24.61
N LEU A 19 -20.33 -16.96 24.36
CA LEU A 19 -19.64 -15.86 23.73
C LEU A 19 -20.38 -15.65 22.42
N PHE A 20 -21.40 -14.79 22.47
CA PHE A 20 -21.95 -14.15 21.31
C PHE A 20 -20.76 -13.37 20.74
N TYR A 21 -20.06 -13.98 19.79
CA TYR A 21 -19.28 -13.23 18.83
C TYR A 21 -20.32 -12.39 18.08
N THR A 22 -20.57 -11.18 18.58
CA THR A 22 -21.20 -10.16 17.78
C THR A 22 -20.39 -10.09 16.51
N THR A 23 -21.02 -10.40 15.38
CA THR A 23 -20.44 -10.17 14.06
C THR A 23 -20.42 -8.66 13.86
N GLU A 24 -19.57 -7.96 14.60
CA GLU A 24 -19.09 -6.67 14.17
C GLU A 24 -18.42 -6.94 12.83
N ALA A 25 -19.00 -6.41 11.75
CA ALA A 25 -18.58 -6.68 10.40
C ALA A 25 -17.06 -6.51 10.33
N ALA A 26 -16.35 -7.62 10.07
CA ALA A 26 -14.90 -7.60 9.91
C ALA A 26 -14.55 -6.43 8.97
N PRO A 27 -13.51 -5.62 9.28
CA PRO A 27 -13.17 -4.49 8.43
C PRO A 27 -13.03 -5.00 6.99
N ALA A 28 -13.74 -4.34 6.07
CA ALA A 28 -13.76 -4.71 4.66
C ALA A 28 -12.31 -4.88 4.19
N THR A 29 -11.91 -6.12 3.93
CA THR A 29 -10.52 -6.40 3.61
C THR A 29 -10.24 -5.81 2.23
N PRO A 30 -9.20 -4.96 2.07
CA PRO A 30 -8.85 -4.39 0.77
C PRO A 30 -8.69 -5.50 -0.29
N GLN A 31 -9.25 -5.29 -1.48
CA GLN A 31 -9.25 -6.32 -2.54
C GLN A 31 -7.83 -6.66 -2.97
N LEU A 32 -6.94 -5.66 -2.99
CA LEU A 32 -5.54 -5.84 -3.33
C LEU A 32 -4.82 -6.72 -2.30
N LEU A 33 -5.15 -6.57 -1.01
CA LEU A 33 -4.58 -7.42 0.05
C LEU A 33 -5.01 -8.88 -0.09
N LEU A 34 -6.26 -9.13 -0.50
CA LEU A 34 -6.75 -10.48 -0.77
C LEU A 34 -5.99 -11.11 -1.94
N ARG A 35 -5.76 -10.35 -3.02
CA ARG A 35 -4.97 -10.79 -4.17
C ARG A 35 -3.53 -11.13 -3.78
N ILE A 36 -2.86 -10.26 -3.03
CA ILE A 36 -1.49 -10.49 -2.54
C ILE A 36 -1.43 -11.76 -1.68
N LYS A 37 -2.38 -11.95 -0.76
CA LYS A 37 -2.44 -13.16 0.09
C LYS A 37 -2.70 -14.43 -0.73
N ALA A 38 -3.51 -14.37 -1.78
CA ALA A 38 -3.71 -15.48 -2.69
C ALA A 38 -2.41 -15.81 -3.46
N ASP A 39 -1.73 -14.79 -3.97
CA ASP A 39 -0.47 -14.95 -4.71
C ASP A 39 0.66 -15.52 -3.85
N VAL A 40 0.70 -15.26 -2.54
CA VAL A 40 1.62 -15.96 -1.63
C VAL A 40 1.36 -17.47 -1.64
N LYS A 41 0.10 -17.88 -1.56
CA LYS A 41 -0.27 -19.31 -1.57
C LYS A 41 0.09 -19.96 -2.90
N ASP A 42 -0.16 -19.26 -4.00
CA ASP A 42 0.15 -19.77 -5.33
C ASP A 42 1.66 -19.85 -5.59
N ALA A 43 2.44 -18.85 -5.15
CA ALA A 43 3.90 -18.90 -5.20
C ALA A 43 4.49 -20.03 -4.35
N MET A 44 3.88 -20.34 -3.19
CA MET A 44 4.26 -21.50 -2.38
C MET A 44 3.98 -22.83 -3.11
N ARG A 45 2.86 -22.92 -3.83
CA ARG A 45 2.48 -24.12 -4.61
C ARG A 45 3.38 -24.33 -5.82
N SER A 46 3.68 -23.26 -6.56
CA SER A 46 4.56 -23.30 -7.74
C SER A 46 6.05 -23.40 -7.39
N LYS A 47 6.41 -23.28 -6.10
CA LYS A 47 7.81 -23.23 -5.60
C LYS A 47 8.63 -22.10 -6.23
N ASP A 48 7.96 -21.03 -6.65
CA ASP A 48 8.58 -19.83 -7.18
C ASP A 48 9.15 -18.98 -6.02
N LYS A 49 10.44 -19.19 -5.74
CA LYS A 49 11.13 -18.53 -4.63
C LYS A 49 11.24 -17.02 -4.82
N GLU A 50 11.43 -16.56 -6.05
CA GLU A 50 11.61 -15.14 -6.35
C GLU A 50 10.29 -14.39 -6.13
N ARG A 51 9.19 -14.88 -6.73
CA ARG A 51 7.87 -14.30 -6.53
C ARG A 51 7.44 -14.37 -5.07
N LEU A 52 7.71 -15.49 -4.39
CA LEU A 52 7.38 -15.64 -2.98
C LEU A 52 8.08 -14.59 -2.10
N ALA A 53 9.37 -14.33 -2.35
CA ALA A 53 10.13 -13.33 -1.61
C ALA A 53 9.54 -11.92 -1.80
N VAL A 54 9.23 -11.55 -3.04
CA VAL A 54 8.66 -10.24 -3.37
C VAL A 54 7.29 -10.04 -2.71
N VAL A 55 6.36 -10.98 -2.89
CA VAL A 55 4.99 -10.85 -2.38
C VAL A 55 4.96 -10.87 -0.84
N LYS A 56 5.82 -11.69 -0.19
CA LYS A 56 5.99 -11.65 1.28
C LYS A 56 6.66 -10.36 1.77
N GLY A 57 7.52 -9.77 0.96
CA GLY A 57 8.11 -8.45 1.23
C GLY A 57 7.03 -7.38 1.36
N ILE A 58 6.05 -7.36 0.46
CA ILE A 58 4.92 -6.40 0.51
C ILE A 58 4.11 -6.59 1.80
N LEU A 59 3.82 -7.84 2.20
CA LEU A 59 3.09 -8.11 3.44
C LEU A 59 3.88 -7.66 4.68
N SER A 60 5.19 -7.87 4.68
CA SER A 60 6.07 -7.41 5.76
C SER A 60 6.10 -5.88 5.84
N ASP A 61 6.22 -5.21 4.69
CA ASP A 61 6.17 -3.76 4.57
C ASP A 61 4.82 -3.21 5.08
N LEU A 62 3.72 -3.93 4.83
CA LEU A 62 2.37 -3.56 5.30
C LEU A 62 2.23 -3.71 6.82
N THR A 63 2.66 -4.84 7.38
CA THR A 63 2.68 -5.05 8.84
C THR A 63 3.58 -4.03 9.54
N TYR A 64 4.68 -3.62 8.89
CA TYR A 64 5.52 -2.54 9.42
C TYR A 64 4.80 -1.19 9.41
N LEU A 65 4.08 -0.87 8.33
CA LEU A 65 3.28 0.36 8.25
C LEU A 65 2.19 0.42 9.33
N GLU A 66 1.49 -0.69 9.58
CA GLU A 66 0.45 -0.79 10.61
C GLU A 66 0.99 -0.54 12.03
N LYS A 67 2.25 -0.90 12.28
CA LYS A 67 2.93 -0.69 13.57
C LYS A 67 3.63 0.67 13.66
N SER A 68 3.70 1.41 12.57
CA SER A 68 4.38 2.70 12.51
C SER A 68 3.55 3.79 13.17
N PRO A 69 4.16 4.83 13.76
CA PRO A 69 3.42 6.04 14.18
C PRO A 69 2.71 6.75 13.01
N GLN A 70 3.06 6.41 11.76
CA GLN A 70 2.43 6.91 10.53
C GLN A 70 1.35 5.94 10.01
N ALA A 71 0.89 4.99 10.83
CA ALA A 71 -0.13 4.04 10.44
C ALA A 71 -1.40 4.79 9.99
N PRO A 72 -1.95 4.46 8.81
CA PRO A 72 -3.22 5.03 8.40
C PRO A 72 -4.35 4.47 9.26
N GLU A 73 -5.38 5.28 9.50
CA GLU A 73 -6.58 4.87 10.25
C GLU A 73 -7.30 3.69 9.59
N LYS A 74 -7.23 3.60 8.25
CA LYS A 74 -7.77 2.48 7.46
C LYS A 74 -6.78 2.05 6.38
N VAL A 75 -6.55 0.75 6.28
CA VAL A 75 -5.78 0.16 5.17
C VAL A 75 -6.69 -0.01 3.97
N THR A 76 -6.58 0.91 3.01
CA THR A 76 -7.28 0.86 1.72
C THR A 76 -6.36 0.33 0.61
N ASP A 77 -6.92 -0.01 -0.54
CA ASP A 77 -6.12 -0.44 -1.70
C ASP A 77 -5.12 0.65 -2.12
N SER A 78 -5.49 1.92 -2.04
CA SER A 78 -4.60 3.05 -2.34
C SER A 78 -3.39 3.13 -1.41
N VAL A 79 -3.55 2.82 -0.12
CA VAL A 79 -2.43 2.75 0.84
C VAL A 79 -1.45 1.65 0.43
N ILE A 80 -1.98 0.48 0.07
CA ILE A 80 -1.15 -0.67 -0.35
C ILE A 80 -0.40 -0.34 -1.65
N GLN A 81 -1.05 0.32 -2.60
CA GLN A 81 -0.40 0.74 -3.84
C GLN A 81 0.72 1.76 -3.60
N VAL A 82 0.50 2.76 -2.73
CA VAL A 82 1.56 3.72 -2.33
C VAL A 82 2.73 3.00 -1.66
N LEU A 83 2.46 2.00 -0.83
CA LEU A 83 3.49 1.16 -0.21
C LEU A 83 4.30 0.40 -1.27
N ILE A 84 3.63 -0.22 -2.25
CA ILE A 84 4.28 -0.92 -3.37
C ILE A 84 5.16 0.03 -4.18
N GLN A 85 4.68 1.23 -4.51
CA GLN A 85 5.48 2.26 -5.18
C GLN A 85 6.73 2.63 -4.39
N LYS A 86 6.62 2.80 -3.07
CA LYS A 86 7.79 3.05 -2.20
C LYS A 86 8.78 1.89 -2.26
N SER A 87 8.29 0.66 -2.28
CA SER A 87 9.12 -0.55 -2.39
C SER A 87 9.82 -0.63 -3.76
N ILE A 88 9.15 -0.23 -4.85
CA ILE A 88 9.76 -0.12 -6.20
C ILE A 88 10.86 0.94 -6.21
N LYS A 89 10.60 2.12 -5.65
CA LYS A 89 11.59 3.21 -5.60
C LYS A 89 12.86 2.79 -4.86
N ARG A 90 12.72 2.13 -3.70
CA ARG A 90 13.86 1.57 -2.95
C ARG A 90 14.68 0.61 -3.81
N ARG A 91 14.03 -0.24 -4.61
CA ARG A 91 14.73 -1.16 -5.53
C ARG A 91 15.40 -0.45 -6.68
N GLN A 92 14.79 0.59 -7.25
CA GLN A 92 15.43 1.41 -8.29
C GLN A 92 16.70 2.09 -7.78
N GLU A 93 16.68 2.58 -6.54
CA GLU A 93 17.87 3.12 -5.87
C GLU A 93 18.93 2.01 -5.69
N SER A 94 18.54 0.80 -5.27
CA SER A 94 19.45 -0.37 -5.21
C SER A 94 20.02 -0.75 -6.57
N VAL A 95 19.22 -0.75 -7.65
CA VAL A 95 19.67 -1.01 -9.02
C VAL A 95 20.76 -0.03 -9.41
N SER A 96 20.52 1.27 -9.21
CA SER A 96 21.52 2.31 -9.49
C SER A 96 22.82 2.06 -8.74
N ASN A 97 22.73 1.70 -7.45
CA ASN A 97 23.90 1.39 -6.62
C ASN A 97 24.65 0.14 -7.09
N PHE A 98 23.94 -0.92 -7.48
CA PHE A 98 24.57 -2.16 -7.98
C PHE A 98 25.22 -1.96 -9.35
N VAL A 99 24.60 -1.18 -10.23
CA VAL A 99 25.19 -0.79 -11.52
C VAL A 99 26.47 0.03 -11.29
N ALA A 100 26.43 1.02 -10.40
CA ALA A 100 27.60 1.82 -10.04
C ALA A 100 28.73 0.96 -9.42
N ALA A 101 28.39 -0.10 -8.70
CA ALA A 101 29.34 -1.06 -8.13
C ALA A 101 29.81 -2.15 -9.11
N GLY A 102 29.40 -2.11 -10.39
CA GLY A 102 29.76 -3.10 -11.40
C GLY A 102 29.10 -4.48 -11.24
N ARG A 103 28.04 -4.59 -10.42
CA ARG A 103 27.35 -5.86 -10.11
C ARG A 103 26.09 -6.02 -10.95
N ALA A 104 26.27 -6.25 -12.25
CA ALA A 104 25.17 -6.35 -13.21
C ALA A 104 24.16 -7.47 -12.90
N GLU A 105 24.60 -8.60 -12.37
CA GLU A 105 23.69 -9.70 -12.00
C GLU A 105 22.71 -9.32 -10.88
N GLN A 106 23.18 -8.59 -9.86
CA GLN A 106 22.32 -8.12 -8.77
C GLN A 106 21.34 -7.06 -9.26
N ALA A 107 21.79 -6.16 -10.13
CA ALA A 107 20.92 -5.17 -10.77
C ALA A 107 19.83 -5.83 -11.64
N ALA A 108 20.18 -6.89 -12.38
CA ALA A 108 19.20 -7.65 -13.16
C ALA A 108 18.16 -8.34 -12.27
N GLN A 109 18.57 -8.88 -11.12
CA GLN A 109 17.65 -9.49 -10.17
C GLN A 109 16.66 -8.47 -9.58
N GLU A 110 17.15 -7.31 -9.14
CA GLU A 110 16.30 -6.23 -8.63
C GLU A 110 15.32 -5.71 -9.70
N ASN A 111 15.75 -5.62 -10.96
CA ASN A 111 14.86 -5.26 -12.07
C ASN A 111 13.73 -6.27 -12.27
N LYS A 112 14.01 -7.58 -12.17
CA LYS A 112 12.96 -8.61 -12.21
C LYS A 112 11.96 -8.44 -11.06
N GLU A 113 12.43 -8.13 -9.86
CA GLU A 113 11.55 -7.86 -8.72
C GLU A 113 10.67 -6.63 -8.94
N ILE A 114 11.23 -5.57 -9.52
CA ILE A 114 10.47 -4.37 -9.91
C ILE A 114 9.35 -4.73 -10.89
N GLU A 115 9.64 -5.54 -11.92
CA GLU A 115 8.63 -5.97 -12.89
C GLU A 115 7.51 -6.79 -12.22
N MET A 116 7.86 -7.68 -11.28
CA MET A 116 6.84 -8.43 -10.51
C MET A 116 5.97 -7.51 -9.65
N LEU A 117 6.53 -6.45 -9.07
CA LEU A 117 5.77 -5.48 -8.26
C LEU A 117 4.83 -4.62 -9.11
N LYS A 118 5.23 -4.26 -10.33
CA LYS A 118 4.42 -3.44 -11.25
C LYS A 118 3.07 -4.08 -11.58
N VAL A 119 2.96 -5.41 -11.57
CA VAL A 119 1.71 -6.16 -11.82
C VAL A 119 0.60 -5.84 -10.82
N TYR A 120 0.96 -5.33 -9.64
CA TYR A 120 0.01 -4.97 -8.57
C TYR A 120 -0.39 -3.49 -8.60
N LEU A 121 0.24 -2.68 -9.44
CA LEU A 121 -0.07 -1.28 -9.59
C LEU A 121 -1.02 -1.05 -10.78
N PRO A 122 -1.97 -0.12 -10.67
CA PRO A 122 -2.68 0.37 -11.84
C PRO A 122 -1.69 1.02 -12.81
N GLN A 123 -2.04 1.06 -14.10
CA GLN A 123 -1.24 1.75 -15.10
C GLN A 123 -1.04 3.21 -14.66
N ALA A 124 0.24 3.56 -14.42
CA ALA A 124 0.64 4.90 -14.05
C ALA A 124 0.34 5.85 -15.20
N MET A 125 -0.11 7.06 -14.87
CA MET A 125 -0.27 8.10 -15.89
C MET A 125 1.11 8.53 -16.37
N THR A 126 1.24 8.70 -17.68
CA THR A 126 2.45 9.27 -18.28
C THR A 126 2.58 10.75 -17.88
N GLU A 127 3.80 11.30 -17.98
CA GLU A 127 4.02 12.72 -17.64
C GLU A 127 3.16 13.64 -18.51
N GLN A 128 2.89 13.26 -19.76
CA GLN A 128 2.01 13.98 -20.69
C GLN A 128 0.55 13.97 -20.22
N GLU A 129 0.01 12.80 -19.86
CA GLU A 129 -1.37 12.70 -19.35
C GLU A 129 -1.55 13.48 -18.05
N ILE A 130 -0.53 13.49 -17.17
CA ILE A 130 -0.55 14.31 -15.96
C ILE A 130 -0.57 15.80 -16.32
N GLU A 131 0.24 16.22 -17.29
CA GLU A 131 0.27 17.61 -17.73
C GLU A 131 -1.05 18.06 -18.37
N GLU A 132 -1.65 17.22 -19.21
CA GLU A 132 -2.96 17.48 -19.81
C GLU A 132 -4.06 17.63 -18.75
N GLU A 133 -4.12 16.72 -17.78
CA GLU A 133 -5.10 16.80 -16.69
C GLU A 133 -4.88 18.05 -15.83
N VAL A 134 -3.62 18.39 -15.53
CA VAL A 134 -3.27 19.63 -14.82
C VAL A 134 -3.72 20.87 -15.59
N ARG A 135 -3.43 20.95 -16.90
CA ARG A 135 -3.84 22.09 -17.75
C ARG A 135 -5.36 22.22 -17.82
N ARG A 136 -6.07 21.08 -17.88
CA ARG A 136 -7.53 21.04 -17.84
C ARG A 136 -8.05 21.63 -16.52
N VAL A 137 -7.56 21.16 -15.38
CA VAL A 137 -7.97 21.67 -14.06
C VAL A 137 -7.63 23.15 -13.89
N VAL A 138 -6.44 23.59 -14.35
CA VAL A 138 -6.05 25.01 -14.32
C VAL A 138 -7.04 25.88 -15.10
N LYS A 139 -7.45 25.42 -16.29
CA LYS A 139 -8.45 26.11 -17.12
C LYS A 139 -9.84 26.12 -16.48
N GLU A 140 -10.30 24.99 -15.94
CA GLU A 140 -11.60 24.89 -15.25
C GLU A 140 -11.67 25.79 -14.01
N GLN A 141 -10.56 25.92 -13.28
CA GLN A 141 -10.49 26.72 -12.06
C GLN A 141 -10.17 28.19 -12.30
N GLY A 142 -9.82 28.58 -13.54
CA GLY A 142 -9.37 29.93 -13.90
C GLY A 142 -8.08 30.35 -13.19
N ALA A 143 -7.20 29.38 -12.88
CA ALA A 143 -5.98 29.63 -12.14
C ALA A 143 -4.96 30.39 -13.01
N THR A 144 -4.46 31.51 -12.51
CA THR A 144 -3.57 32.42 -13.26
C THR A 144 -2.22 32.64 -12.59
N GLY A 145 -1.96 31.99 -11.45
CA GLY A 145 -0.64 32.04 -10.85
C GLY A 145 -0.49 31.21 -9.58
N ALA A 146 0.66 31.39 -8.91
CA ALA A 146 1.05 30.61 -7.74
C ALA A 146 0.06 30.68 -6.56
N LYS A 147 -0.75 31.74 -6.47
CA LYS A 147 -1.80 31.90 -5.45
C LYS A 147 -2.92 30.86 -5.59
N ASP A 148 -3.18 30.39 -6.82
CA ASP A 148 -4.24 29.43 -7.13
C ASP A 148 -3.77 27.97 -7.07
N MET A 149 -2.47 27.75 -6.83
CA MET A 149 -1.88 26.41 -6.75
C MET A 149 -2.59 25.52 -5.72
N GLY A 150 -2.96 26.07 -4.56
CA GLY A 150 -3.68 25.33 -3.52
C GLY A 150 -5.07 24.85 -3.98
N LYS A 151 -5.74 25.63 -4.85
CA LYS A 151 -7.05 25.30 -5.41
C LYS A 151 -6.93 24.18 -6.44
N VAL A 152 -5.95 24.28 -7.34
CA VAL A 152 -5.64 23.26 -8.35
C VAL A 152 -5.23 21.93 -7.70
N MET A 153 -4.37 21.97 -6.68
CA MET A 153 -3.95 20.78 -5.93
C MET A 153 -5.10 20.13 -5.15
N LYS A 154 -6.08 20.90 -4.69
CA LYS A 154 -7.27 20.35 -4.00
C LYS A 154 -8.11 19.51 -4.96
N GLU A 155 -8.32 19.98 -6.19
CA GLU A 155 -9.08 19.27 -7.21
C GLU A 155 -8.35 18.00 -7.67
N LEU A 156 -7.04 18.12 -7.93
CA LEU A 156 -6.18 16.99 -8.27
C LEU A 156 -5.96 16.01 -7.10
N GLY A 157 -6.34 16.39 -5.87
CA GLY A 157 -6.24 15.55 -4.68
C GLY A 157 -7.15 14.33 -4.71
N GLY A 158 -8.17 14.32 -5.58
CA GLY A 158 -9.02 13.15 -5.85
C GLY A 158 -8.37 12.10 -6.75
N LEU A 159 -7.24 12.42 -7.41
CA LEU A 159 -6.51 11.44 -8.20
C LEU A 159 -5.92 10.35 -7.30
N ASP A 160 -5.98 9.13 -7.80
CA ASP A 160 -5.37 8.00 -7.11
C ASP A 160 -3.86 8.24 -6.96
N PRO A 161 -3.32 8.33 -5.73
CA PRO A 161 -1.88 8.53 -5.52
C PRO A 161 -1.03 7.42 -6.16
N ALA A 162 -1.62 6.26 -6.43
CA ALA A 162 -0.97 5.16 -7.13
C ALA A 162 -0.80 5.40 -8.64
N ARG A 163 -1.66 6.22 -9.26
CA ARG A 163 -1.59 6.54 -10.69
C ARG A 163 -0.84 7.83 -10.95
N ALA A 164 -0.97 8.79 -10.03
CA ALA A 164 -0.34 10.09 -10.11
C ALA A 164 0.37 10.40 -8.78
N PRO A 165 1.70 10.17 -8.69
CA PRO A 165 2.44 10.46 -7.47
C PRO A 165 2.31 11.95 -7.10
N LYS A 166 1.94 12.23 -5.85
CA LYS A 166 1.70 13.61 -5.37
C LYS A 166 2.87 14.57 -5.66
N LYS A 167 4.11 14.06 -5.61
CA LYS A 167 5.30 14.83 -5.94
C LYS A 167 5.32 15.24 -7.41
N THR A 168 5.13 14.28 -8.32
CA THR A 168 5.08 14.52 -9.77
C THR A 168 3.97 15.50 -10.12
N VAL A 169 2.76 15.30 -9.57
CA VAL A 169 1.64 16.24 -9.78
C VAL A 169 1.99 17.64 -9.29
N SER A 170 2.57 17.78 -8.10
CA SER A 170 2.94 19.09 -7.55
C SER A 170 4.00 19.79 -8.40
N ASP A 171 5.01 19.04 -8.87
CA ASP A 171 6.08 19.59 -9.69
C ASP A 171 5.55 20.00 -11.08
N THR A 172 4.63 19.23 -11.67
CA THR A 172 3.96 19.58 -12.94
C THR A 172 3.05 20.80 -12.79
N VAL A 173 2.26 20.88 -11.72
CA VAL A 173 1.41 22.06 -11.44
C VAL A 173 2.24 23.34 -11.34
N LYS A 174 3.37 23.29 -10.61
CA LYS A 174 4.30 24.43 -10.52
C LYS A 174 4.84 24.81 -11.89
N ARG A 175 5.25 23.83 -12.70
CA ARG A 175 5.79 24.05 -14.04
C ARG A 175 4.76 24.72 -14.96
N VAL A 176 3.53 24.22 -14.99
CA VAL A 176 2.44 24.77 -15.80
C VAL A 176 2.06 26.18 -15.36
N LEU A 177 1.89 26.41 -14.05
CA LEU A 177 1.55 27.73 -13.51
C LEU A 177 2.69 28.76 -13.65
N ALA A 178 3.95 28.34 -13.68
CA ALA A 178 5.08 29.22 -13.93
C ALA A 178 5.22 29.63 -15.41
N SER A 179 4.56 28.88 -16.32
CA SER A 179 4.54 29.16 -17.76
C SER A 179 3.34 29.98 -18.23
N LEU A 180 2.43 30.34 -17.31
CA LEU A 180 1.24 31.16 -17.53
C LEU A 180 1.51 32.60 -17.05
#